data_AF-A0A543G6C5-F1
#
_entry.id   AF-A0A543G6C5-F1
#
_cell.length_a   1.000
_cell.length_b   1.000
_cell.length_c   1.000
_cell.angle_alpha   90.00
_cell.angle_beta   90.00
_cell.angle_gamma   90.00
#
_symmetry.space_group_name_H-M   'P 1'
#
loop_
_entity.id
_entity.type
_entity.pdbx_description
1 polymer ?
#
loop_
_entity_poly.entity_id
_entity_poly.type
_entity_poly.pdbx_seq_one_letter_code
_entity_poly.pdbx_strand_id
1 'polypeptide(L)'
;MESFQKINIEGKEYFIIDSIQNLRAEDSFIYRKNKLQMFKGNGESRKYVGSYLGSSGERLSDFFEYKNWGKGIENGERVYTAIQEGNCFFSKSNLLKYLYDARIEYQKQEQIYNFDISELYATNLQSISELREEKLFFTIYDVSDLTDNKLSRGYIRSDNKIWDIWRKIVLPKISYLSILKLLPVVGNKENQKPLFYFRILLDYQFRSIVHPKLIGTTAEIEIVEKEKREKTKSIGRQGADLYRKKVIEHMPQCPFTKITDEKLLIASHIKPYRVCIKEGREDQAIDYLNGLALTPTYDKLFDQGYITFKDNGDLICGTLLSAYTWERLNINPNAKNNLRIFPEDRQQYLDYHRKFVFQDDINDLI
;
A
#
# COMPACT_ATOMS: atom_id res chain seq x y z
N MET A 1 3.11 23.83 -9.70
CA MET A 1 3.93 22.61 -9.84
C MET A 1 4.95 22.45 -8.71
N GLU A 2 5.48 23.51 -8.11
CA GLU A 2 6.43 23.42 -6.97
C GLU A 2 5.84 22.75 -5.71
N SER A 3 4.51 22.64 -5.61
CA SER A 3 3.80 21.98 -4.51
C SER A 3 3.52 20.49 -4.72
N PHE A 4 3.74 19.93 -5.92
CA PHE A 4 3.45 18.51 -6.16
C PHE A 4 4.52 17.62 -5.54
N GLN A 5 4.09 16.56 -4.85
CA GLN A 5 4.99 15.55 -4.31
C GLN A 5 5.86 14.96 -5.42
N LYS A 6 7.13 14.76 -5.14
CA LYS A 6 8.07 14.12 -6.08
C LYS A 6 8.24 12.63 -5.78
N ILE A 7 8.52 11.87 -6.83
CA ILE A 7 8.91 10.47 -6.76
C ILE A 7 10.06 10.21 -7.74
N ASN A 8 11.05 9.44 -7.31
CA ASN A 8 12.15 8.94 -8.10
C ASN A 8 11.81 7.54 -8.62
N ILE A 9 11.94 7.33 -9.92
CA ILE A 9 11.75 6.00 -10.54
C ILE A 9 12.87 5.77 -11.55
N GLU A 10 13.79 4.87 -11.21
CA GLU A 10 15.02 4.56 -11.98
C GLU A 10 15.94 5.78 -12.16
N GLY A 11 16.15 6.56 -11.09
CA GLY A 11 17.03 7.73 -11.11
C GLY A 11 16.45 8.96 -11.83
N LYS A 12 15.18 8.89 -12.26
CA LYS A 12 14.45 10.03 -12.85
C LYS A 12 13.40 10.53 -11.86
N GLU A 13 13.37 11.83 -11.62
CA GLU A 13 12.34 12.47 -10.80
C GLU A 13 11.08 12.80 -11.60
N TYR A 14 9.94 12.55 -10.99
CA TYR A 14 8.60 12.87 -11.49
C TYR A 14 7.80 13.63 -10.43
N PHE A 15 6.98 14.58 -10.87
CA PHE A 15 5.89 15.15 -10.08
C PHE A 15 4.69 14.22 -10.11
N ILE A 16 4.11 13.94 -8.94
CA ILE A 16 2.80 13.31 -8.80
C ILE A 16 1.74 14.40 -8.93
N ILE A 17 1.10 14.47 -10.09
CA ILE A 17 0.11 15.52 -10.38
C ILE A 17 -1.32 15.12 -10.04
N ASP A 18 -1.61 13.82 -10.02
CA ASP A 18 -2.88 13.27 -9.55
C ASP A 18 -2.71 11.80 -9.15
N SER A 19 -3.68 11.23 -8.43
CA SER A 19 -3.71 9.81 -8.12
C SER A 19 -5.13 9.25 -7.97
N ILE A 20 -5.29 7.98 -8.34
CA ILE A 20 -6.41 7.14 -7.95
C ILE A 20 -5.89 6.11 -6.96
N GLN A 21 -6.49 6.07 -5.77
CA GLN A 21 -6.06 5.22 -4.66
C GLN A 21 -7.13 4.19 -4.32
N ASN A 22 -6.75 3.15 -3.58
CA ASN A 22 -7.66 2.18 -2.96
C ASN A 22 -8.58 1.42 -3.93
N LEU A 23 -8.12 1.14 -5.16
CA LEU A 23 -8.84 0.28 -6.09
C LEU A 23 -8.63 -1.19 -5.72
N ARG A 24 -9.49 -1.75 -4.87
CA ARG A 24 -9.42 -3.17 -4.47
C ARG A 24 -9.43 -4.08 -5.70
N ALA A 25 -8.64 -5.15 -5.67
CA ALA A 25 -8.73 -6.23 -6.65
C ALA A 25 -10.06 -6.98 -6.46
N GLU A 26 -10.99 -6.81 -7.40
CA GLU A 26 -12.26 -7.53 -7.37
C GLU A 26 -12.09 -8.99 -7.75
N ASP A 27 -12.93 -9.87 -7.22
CA ASP A 27 -12.94 -11.28 -7.63
C ASP A 27 -13.18 -11.44 -9.15
N SER A 28 -13.97 -10.55 -9.76
CA SER A 28 -14.17 -10.53 -11.21
C SER A 28 -12.87 -10.26 -11.99
N PHE A 29 -11.89 -9.58 -11.41
CA PHE A 29 -10.60 -9.34 -12.06
C PHE A 29 -9.61 -10.51 -11.89
N ILE A 30 -9.64 -11.13 -10.70
CA ILE A 30 -8.64 -12.09 -10.23
C ILE A 30 -8.62 -13.38 -11.06
N TYR A 31 -7.42 -13.91 -11.28
CA TYR A 31 -7.24 -15.19 -11.96
C TYR A 31 -7.88 -16.33 -11.18
N ARG A 32 -8.56 -17.23 -11.87
CA ARG A 32 -9.35 -18.33 -11.27
C ARG A 32 -8.66 -19.12 -10.16
N LYS A 33 -7.33 -19.33 -10.25
CA LYS A 33 -6.59 -20.09 -9.23
C LYS A 33 -6.42 -19.35 -7.91
N ASN A 34 -6.51 -18.02 -7.91
CA ASN A 34 -6.40 -17.20 -6.69
C ASN A 34 -7.77 -16.78 -6.14
N LYS A 35 -8.88 -17.29 -6.69
CA LYS A 35 -10.23 -16.92 -6.25
C LYS A 35 -10.59 -17.59 -4.94
N LEU A 36 -11.39 -16.88 -4.14
CA LEU A 36 -11.96 -17.46 -2.91
C LEU A 36 -13.02 -18.50 -3.25
N GLN A 37 -13.19 -19.49 -2.38
CA GLN A 37 -14.14 -20.59 -2.56
C GLN A 37 -15.59 -20.13 -2.76
N MET A 38 -15.95 -18.99 -2.15
CA MET A 38 -17.28 -18.39 -2.28
C MET A 38 -17.59 -17.86 -3.69
N PHE A 39 -16.58 -17.69 -4.54
CA PHE A 39 -16.72 -17.13 -5.88
C PHE A 39 -16.42 -18.16 -6.96
N LYS A 40 -17.11 -18.02 -8.10
CA LYS A 40 -16.99 -18.89 -9.28
C LYS A 40 -16.52 -18.08 -10.51
N GLY A 41 -16.20 -18.78 -11.59
CA GLY A 41 -15.86 -18.19 -12.89
C GLY A 41 -14.36 -17.91 -13.08
N ASN A 42 -13.99 -17.58 -14.32
CA ASN A 42 -12.58 -17.49 -14.74
C ASN A 42 -11.91 -16.13 -14.46
N GLY A 43 -12.70 -15.12 -14.10
CA GLY A 43 -12.29 -13.71 -14.07
C GLY A 43 -12.38 -13.07 -15.46
N GLU A 44 -12.97 -11.88 -15.51
CA GLU A 44 -13.31 -11.10 -16.70
C GLU A 44 -12.12 -10.32 -17.30
N SER A 45 -10.96 -10.32 -16.63
CA SER A 45 -9.76 -9.58 -17.05
C SER A 45 -9.95 -8.06 -17.18
N ARG A 46 -11.04 -7.51 -16.64
CA ARG A 46 -11.31 -6.08 -16.58
C ARG A 46 -11.23 -5.58 -15.14
N LYS A 47 -10.62 -4.42 -14.94
CA LYS A 47 -10.48 -3.78 -13.63
C LYS A 47 -11.42 -2.59 -13.56
N TYR A 48 -12.24 -2.54 -12.51
CA TYR A 48 -13.05 -1.35 -12.23
C TYR A 48 -12.17 -0.21 -11.71
N VAL A 49 -12.38 0.99 -12.24
CA VAL A 49 -11.61 2.20 -11.90
C VAL A 49 -12.46 3.36 -11.39
N GLY A 50 -13.78 3.27 -11.47
CA GLY A 50 -14.68 4.33 -10.98
C GLY A 50 -16.01 4.36 -11.73
N SER A 51 -16.91 5.23 -11.29
CA SER A 51 -18.11 5.58 -12.07
C SER A 51 -17.76 6.67 -13.07
N TYR A 52 -18.26 6.56 -14.30
CA TYR A 52 -18.08 7.58 -15.32
C TYR A 52 -19.19 8.65 -15.36
N LEU A 53 -20.08 8.68 -14.36
CA LEU A 53 -21.14 9.70 -14.23
C LEU A 53 -20.83 10.76 -13.17
N GLY A 54 -21.40 11.96 -13.37
CA GLY A 54 -21.33 13.08 -12.45
C GLY A 54 -19.89 13.56 -12.19
N SER A 55 -19.65 14.16 -11.03
CA SER A 55 -18.33 14.65 -10.62
C SER A 55 -17.27 13.55 -10.53
N SER A 56 -17.68 12.30 -10.24
CA SER A 56 -16.76 11.16 -10.28
C SER A 56 -16.31 10.85 -11.71
N GLY A 57 -17.20 10.96 -12.68
CA GLY A 57 -16.89 10.76 -14.10
C GLY A 57 -16.02 11.87 -14.68
N GLU A 58 -16.25 13.12 -14.28
CA GLU A 58 -15.37 14.25 -14.62
C GLU A 58 -13.96 14.00 -14.09
N ARG A 59 -13.82 13.67 -12.80
CA ARG A 59 -12.53 13.33 -12.20
C ARG A 59 -11.86 12.15 -12.90
N LEU A 60 -12.59 11.09 -13.21
CA LEU A 60 -12.06 9.90 -13.90
C LEU A 60 -11.57 10.27 -15.31
N SER A 61 -12.32 11.11 -16.02
CA SER A 61 -11.99 11.58 -17.36
C SER A 61 -10.78 12.49 -17.37
N ASP A 62 -10.66 13.39 -16.39
CA ASP A 62 -9.51 14.30 -16.26
C ASP A 62 -8.24 13.54 -15.86
N PHE A 63 -8.37 12.55 -14.97
CA PHE A 63 -7.25 11.70 -14.57
C PHE A 63 -6.67 10.97 -15.79
N PHE A 64 -7.51 10.20 -16.50
CA PHE A 64 -7.10 9.41 -17.67
C PHE A 64 -7.07 10.18 -18.98
N GLU A 65 -7.35 11.48 -19.01
CA GLU A 65 -7.43 12.30 -20.23
C GLU A 65 -8.34 11.68 -21.31
N TYR A 66 -9.45 11.07 -20.89
CA TYR A 66 -10.33 10.26 -21.73
C TYR A 66 -11.80 10.49 -21.40
N LYS A 67 -12.60 10.90 -22.39
CA LYS A 67 -14.01 11.32 -22.21
C LYS A 67 -15.06 10.36 -22.81
N ASN A 68 -14.61 9.28 -23.45
CA ASN A 68 -15.49 8.39 -24.22
C ASN A 68 -15.93 7.13 -23.46
N TRP A 69 -15.85 7.17 -22.13
CA TRP A 69 -16.27 6.08 -21.25
C TRP A 69 -17.65 5.52 -21.62
N GLY A 70 -17.71 4.21 -21.90
CA GLY A 70 -18.96 3.51 -22.18
C GLY A 70 -19.55 3.75 -23.58
N LYS A 71 -18.88 4.53 -24.44
CA LYS A 71 -19.32 4.83 -25.82
C LYS A 71 -18.76 3.87 -26.88
N GLY A 72 -18.18 2.74 -26.47
CA GLY A 72 -17.53 1.78 -27.35
C GLY A 72 -18.49 0.95 -28.22
N ILE A 73 -19.23 1.61 -29.10
CA ILE A 73 -20.03 0.96 -30.15
C ILE A 73 -19.71 1.63 -31.48
N GLU A 74 -19.28 0.83 -32.47
CA GLU A 74 -19.17 1.26 -33.86
C GLU A 74 -19.94 0.27 -34.73
N ASN A 75 -20.78 0.77 -35.64
CA ASN A 75 -21.61 -0.05 -36.53
C ASN A 75 -22.47 -1.12 -35.82
N GLY A 76 -22.88 -0.87 -34.57
CA GLY A 76 -23.67 -1.81 -33.76
C GLY A 76 -22.84 -2.89 -33.06
N GLU A 77 -21.52 -2.91 -33.25
CA GLU A 77 -20.60 -3.85 -32.60
C GLU A 77 -19.82 -3.19 -31.47
N ARG A 78 -19.47 -3.99 -30.46
CA ARG A 78 -18.68 -3.52 -29.32
C ARG A 78 -17.24 -3.27 -29.76
N VAL A 79 -16.77 -2.04 -29.54
CA VAL A 79 -15.37 -1.64 -29.78
C VAL A 79 -14.71 -1.26 -28.46
N TYR A 80 -13.41 -1.49 -28.36
CA TYR A 80 -12.59 -1.18 -27.20
C TYR A 80 -11.56 -0.12 -27.58
N THR A 81 -11.87 1.14 -27.30
CA THR A 81 -10.99 2.27 -27.60
C THR A 81 -9.84 2.34 -26.60
N ALA A 82 -8.63 2.65 -27.09
CA ALA A 82 -7.50 2.89 -26.22
C ALA A 82 -7.74 4.15 -25.37
N ILE A 83 -7.52 4.04 -24.07
CA ILE A 83 -7.58 5.16 -23.12
C ILE A 83 -6.19 5.81 -23.04
N GLN A 84 -5.15 4.98 -22.89
CA GLN A 84 -3.76 5.40 -22.75
C GLN A 84 -2.86 4.37 -23.44
N GLU A 85 -2.06 4.83 -24.41
CA GLU A 85 -1.26 3.99 -25.31
C GLU A 85 0.22 4.00 -24.91
N GLY A 86 0.70 2.87 -24.37
CA GLY A 86 2.12 2.65 -24.09
C GLY A 86 2.74 3.51 -22.99
N ASN A 87 1.95 4.28 -22.23
CA ASN A 87 2.41 5.17 -21.15
C ASN A 87 1.89 4.77 -19.76
N CYS A 88 1.17 3.66 -19.64
CA CYS A 88 0.93 3.01 -18.36
C CYS A 88 2.06 2.03 -18.08
N PHE A 89 2.50 1.88 -16.82
CA PHE A 89 3.51 0.90 -16.46
C PHE A 89 3.35 0.35 -15.04
N PHE A 90 3.77 -0.90 -14.85
CA PHE A 90 4.13 -1.45 -13.55
C PHE A 90 5.65 -1.41 -13.39
N SER A 91 6.15 -1.36 -12.15
CA SER A 91 7.58 -1.57 -11.89
C SER A 91 7.83 -2.99 -11.37
N LYS A 92 8.89 -3.63 -11.83
CA LYS A 92 9.31 -4.96 -11.37
C LYS A 92 9.55 -4.96 -9.86
N SER A 93 10.17 -3.91 -9.32
CA SER A 93 10.43 -3.76 -7.89
C SER A 93 9.15 -3.72 -7.07
N ASN A 94 8.09 -3.01 -7.52
CA ASN A 94 6.80 -3.03 -6.84
C ASN A 94 6.14 -4.41 -6.87
N LEU A 95 6.21 -5.14 -8.00
CA LEU A 95 5.65 -6.48 -8.11
C LEU A 95 6.36 -7.48 -7.19
N LEU A 96 7.69 -7.42 -7.12
CA LEU A 96 8.49 -8.24 -6.22
C LEU A 96 8.20 -7.93 -4.75
N LYS A 97 8.15 -6.64 -4.38
CA LYS A 97 7.77 -6.21 -3.02
C LYS A 97 6.39 -6.74 -2.65
N TYR A 98 5.40 -6.57 -3.52
CA TYR A 98 4.05 -7.08 -3.30
C TYR A 98 4.04 -8.60 -3.05
N LEU A 99 4.76 -9.40 -3.85
CA LEU A 99 4.86 -10.84 -3.61
C LEU A 99 5.59 -11.18 -2.30
N TYR A 100 6.65 -10.45 -1.97
CA TYR A 100 7.33 -10.64 -0.70
C TYR A 100 6.40 -10.38 0.48
N ASP A 101 5.61 -9.31 0.44
CA ASP A 101 4.65 -8.97 1.49
C ASP A 101 3.49 -9.98 1.55
N ALA A 102 3.01 -10.43 0.39
CA ALA A 102 1.92 -11.41 0.28
C ALA A 102 2.35 -12.85 0.59
N ARG A 103 3.66 -13.15 0.66
CA ARG A 103 4.21 -14.51 0.84
C ARG A 103 3.56 -15.27 1.97
N ILE A 104 3.22 -14.53 3.01
CA ILE A 104 2.59 -15.04 4.19
C ILE A 104 1.19 -15.55 3.84
N GLU A 105 0.31 -14.74 3.26
CA GLU A 105 -1.02 -15.22 2.81
C GLU A 105 -0.89 -16.43 1.86
N TYR A 106 0.07 -16.44 0.94
CA TYR A 106 0.32 -17.59 0.05
C TYR A 106 0.60 -18.89 0.82
N GLN A 107 1.49 -18.86 1.80
CA GLN A 107 1.81 -20.02 2.65
C GLN A 107 0.67 -20.36 3.60
N LYS A 108 -0.06 -19.32 4.00
CA LYS A 108 -0.96 -19.40 5.12
C LYS A 108 -2.36 -19.81 4.75
N GLN A 109 -2.84 -19.27 3.64
CA GLN A 109 -4.20 -19.41 3.13
C GLN A 109 -5.20 -19.09 4.23
N GLU A 110 -4.99 -17.87 4.69
CA GLU A 110 -5.73 -17.24 5.74
C GLU A 110 -7.18 -17.00 5.28
N GLN A 111 -7.32 -16.66 4.01
CA GLN A 111 -8.59 -16.71 3.29
C GLN A 111 -8.84 -18.12 2.75
N ILE A 112 -10.12 -18.45 2.52
CA ILE A 112 -10.51 -19.76 1.97
C ILE A 112 -10.53 -19.69 0.44
N TYR A 113 -9.54 -20.33 -0.20
CA TYR A 113 -9.35 -20.35 -1.66
C TYR A 113 -9.95 -21.60 -2.32
N ASN A 114 -10.22 -21.51 -3.62
CA ASN A 114 -10.63 -22.67 -4.43
C ASN A 114 -9.48 -23.67 -4.67
N PHE A 115 -8.24 -23.20 -4.66
CA PHE A 115 -7.03 -23.98 -4.94
C PHE A 115 -5.98 -23.68 -3.87
N ASP A 116 -5.02 -24.58 -3.71
CA ASP A 116 -3.83 -24.31 -2.92
C ASP A 116 -2.97 -23.26 -3.64
N ILE A 117 -3.07 -22.00 -3.19
CA ILE A 117 -2.31 -20.92 -3.82
C ILE A 117 -0.82 -20.97 -3.47
N SER A 118 -0.42 -21.71 -2.43
CA SER A 118 0.99 -21.80 -2.00
C SER A 118 1.87 -22.38 -3.11
N GLU A 119 1.33 -23.30 -3.91
CA GLU A 119 2.00 -23.90 -5.08
C GLU A 119 2.31 -22.87 -6.18
N LEU A 120 1.58 -21.76 -6.23
CA LEU A 120 1.73 -20.72 -7.25
C LEU A 120 2.84 -19.73 -6.91
N TYR A 121 3.24 -19.64 -5.63
CA TYR A 121 4.15 -18.59 -5.17
C TYR A 121 5.49 -18.60 -5.91
N ALA A 122 6.14 -19.76 -6.00
CA ALA A 122 7.44 -19.90 -6.64
C ALA A 122 7.37 -19.57 -8.14
N THR A 123 6.33 -20.06 -8.83
CA THR A 123 6.12 -19.79 -10.27
C THR A 123 5.85 -18.31 -10.52
N ASN A 124 5.02 -17.68 -9.69
CA ASN A 124 4.72 -16.25 -9.77
C ASN A 124 5.97 -15.39 -9.52
N LEU A 125 6.75 -15.73 -8.48
CA LEU A 125 8.00 -15.05 -8.17
C LEU A 125 9.01 -15.16 -9.31
N GLN A 126 9.17 -16.35 -9.89
CA GLN A 126 10.03 -16.56 -11.05
C GLN A 126 9.56 -15.74 -12.25
N SER A 127 8.25 -15.75 -12.54
CA SER A 127 7.66 -15.00 -13.67
C SER A 127 7.93 -13.50 -13.64
N ILE A 128 8.09 -12.92 -12.45
CA ILE A 128 8.45 -11.52 -12.26
C ILE A 128 9.96 -11.34 -12.23
N SER A 129 10.69 -12.25 -11.58
CA SER A 129 12.16 -12.17 -11.46
C SER A 129 12.85 -12.24 -12.82
N GLU A 130 12.29 -12.98 -13.78
CA GLU A 130 12.79 -13.12 -15.15
C GLU A 130 12.47 -11.92 -16.07
N LEU A 131 11.66 -10.97 -15.61
CA LEU A 131 11.40 -9.75 -16.37
C LEU A 131 12.69 -8.94 -16.52
N ARG A 132 13.03 -8.58 -17.76
CA ARG A 132 14.29 -7.89 -18.08
C ARG A 132 14.25 -6.41 -17.74
N GLU A 133 13.10 -5.79 -17.96
CA GLU A 133 12.89 -4.37 -17.78
C GLU A 133 12.33 -4.09 -16.38
N GLU A 134 12.75 -2.99 -15.79
CA GLU A 134 12.21 -2.52 -14.52
C GLU A 134 10.84 -1.86 -14.73
N LYS A 135 10.68 -0.99 -15.73
CA LYS A 135 9.36 -0.48 -16.18
C LYS A 135 8.74 -1.35 -17.26
N LEU A 136 7.52 -1.81 -17.01
CA LEU A 136 6.78 -2.71 -17.90
C LEU A 136 5.61 -1.94 -18.49
N PHE A 137 5.84 -1.31 -19.65
CA PHE A 137 4.83 -0.47 -20.29
C PHE A 137 3.70 -1.28 -20.92
N PHE A 138 2.48 -0.75 -20.86
CA PHE A 138 1.29 -1.35 -21.44
C PHE A 138 0.25 -0.29 -21.85
N THR A 139 -0.70 -0.74 -22.67
CA THR A 139 -1.85 0.06 -23.12
C THR A 139 -3.09 -0.38 -22.36
N ILE A 140 -3.95 0.58 -21.98
CA ILE A 140 -5.27 0.30 -21.40
C ILE A 140 -6.39 0.69 -22.35
N TYR A 141 -7.44 -0.13 -22.39
CA TYR A 141 -8.61 0.02 -23.24
C TYR A 141 -9.89 0.15 -22.41
N ASP A 142 -10.85 0.92 -22.92
CA ASP A 142 -12.17 1.08 -22.33
C ASP A 142 -13.05 -0.15 -22.59
N VAL A 143 -13.32 -0.90 -21.52
CA VAL A 143 -14.22 -2.05 -21.51
C VAL A 143 -15.41 -1.82 -20.59
N SER A 144 -15.78 -0.54 -20.42
CA SER A 144 -16.81 -0.10 -19.48
C SER A 144 -18.19 -0.65 -19.80
N ASP A 145 -19.07 -0.63 -18.80
CA ASP A 145 -20.49 -0.84 -19.08
C ASP A 145 -20.96 0.23 -20.11
N LEU A 146 -21.88 -0.12 -21.01
CA LEU A 146 -22.39 0.81 -22.01
C LEU A 146 -23.25 1.91 -21.36
N THR A 147 -23.43 3.04 -22.03
CA THR A 147 -24.14 4.22 -21.49
C THR A 147 -25.60 3.98 -21.11
N ASP A 148 -26.24 2.93 -21.65
CA ASP A 148 -27.58 2.48 -21.29
C ASP A 148 -27.62 1.71 -19.95
N ASN A 149 -26.46 1.32 -19.41
CA ASN A 149 -26.35 0.66 -18.13
C ASN A 149 -26.45 1.66 -16.96
N LYS A 150 -27.45 1.44 -16.10
CA LYS A 150 -27.72 2.26 -14.91
C LYS A 150 -26.54 2.39 -13.94
N LEU A 151 -25.63 1.42 -13.90
CA LEU A 151 -24.49 1.41 -12.98
C LEU A 151 -23.32 2.27 -13.47
N SER A 152 -23.23 2.49 -14.79
CA SER A 152 -22.23 3.35 -15.43
C SER A 152 -20.79 3.18 -14.90
N ARG A 153 -20.36 1.92 -14.83
CA ARG A 153 -19.06 1.52 -14.27
C ARG A 153 -17.98 1.61 -15.33
N GLY A 154 -16.96 2.40 -15.02
CA GLY A 154 -15.71 2.52 -15.76
C GLY A 154 -14.83 1.29 -15.53
N TYR A 155 -14.50 0.59 -16.62
CA TYR A 155 -13.60 -0.54 -16.59
C TYR A 155 -12.48 -0.38 -17.60
N ILE A 156 -11.28 -0.81 -17.18
CA ILE A 156 -10.10 -0.88 -18.03
C ILE A 156 -9.64 -2.32 -18.21
N ARG A 157 -9.00 -2.59 -19.35
CA ARG A 157 -8.33 -3.86 -19.66
C ARG A 157 -7.05 -3.59 -20.42
N SER A 158 -6.10 -4.52 -20.36
CA SER A 158 -4.96 -4.57 -21.27
C SER A 158 -4.80 -5.99 -21.82
N ASP A 159 -4.26 -6.10 -23.03
CA ASP A 159 -3.88 -7.36 -23.66
C ASP A 159 -2.37 -7.64 -23.54
N ASN A 160 -1.60 -6.70 -22.97
CA ASN A 160 -0.18 -6.90 -22.70
C ASN A 160 0.04 -7.99 -21.63
N LYS A 161 1.10 -8.79 -21.78
CA LYS A 161 1.45 -9.90 -20.87
C LYS A 161 1.49 -9.51 -19.39
N ILE A 162 1.92 -8.28 -19.08
CA ILE A 162 1.98 -7.78 -17.70
C ILE A 162 0.61 -7.75 -17.01
N TRP A 163 -0.47 -7.55 -17.76
CA TRP A 163 -1.82 -7.58 -17.23
C TRP A 163 -2.22 -8.97 -16.72
N ASP A 164 -1.83 -10.02 -17.46
CA ASP A 164 -2.06 -11.41 -17.05
C ASP A 164 -1.20 -11.79 -15.83
N ILE A 165 0.07 -11.36 -15.79
CA ILE A 165 0.93 -11.52 -14.60
C ILE A 165 0.26 -10.86 -13.39
N TRP A 166 -0.18 -9.61 -13.53
CA TRP A 166 -0.86 -8.89 -12.47
C TRP A 166 -2.06 -9.67 -11.92
N ARG A 167 -2.95 -10.15 -12.79
CA ARG A 167 -4.13 -10.95 -12.39
C ARG A 167 -3.78 -12.24 -11.65
N LYS A 168 -2.63 -12.85 -11.96
CA LYS A 168 -2.15 -14.11 -11.37
C LYS A 168 -1.46 -13.94 -10.02
N ILE A 169 -1.01 -12.73 -9.68
CA ILE A 169 -0.35 -12.48 -8.39
C ILE A 169 -1.28 -11.88 -7.35
N VAL A 170 -2.30 -11.11 -7.77
CA VAL A 170 -3.19 -10.45 -6.81
C VAL A 170 -4.06 -11.43 -6.05
N LEU A 171 -4.27 -11.11 -4.78
CA LEU A 171 -5.09 -11.86 -3.84
C LEU A 171 -6.39 -11.09 -3.50
N PRO A 172 -7.54 -11.76 -3.44
CA PRO A 172 -8.82 -11.13 -3.11
C PRO A 172 -8.78 -10.42 -1.75
N LYS A 173 -9.62 -9.38 -1.61
CA LYS A 173 -9.85 -8.58 -0.37
C LYS A 173 -8.67 -7.76 0.16
N ILE A 174 -7.45 -8.26 0.00
CA ILE A 174 -6.24 -7.68 0.61
C ILE A 174 -5.34 -6.97 -0.41
N SER A 175 -5.59 -7.12 -1.71
CA SER A 175 -4.80 -6.46 -2.75
C SER A 175 -5.52 -5.24 -3.30
N TYR A 176 -4.77 -4.14 -3.46
CA TYR A 176 -5.29 -2.88 -3.94
C TYR A 176 -4.35 -2.29 -4.98
N LEU A 177 -4.93 -1.58 -5.93
CA LEU A 177 -4.23 -0.83 -6.94
C LEU A 177 -4.25 0.65 -6.56
N SER A 178 -3.07 1.26 -6.68
CA SER A 178 -2.83 2.70 -6.68
C SER A 178 -2.32 3.08 -8.07
N ILE A 179 -2.85 4.15 -8.66
CA ILE A 179 -2.40 4.67 -9.95
C ILE A 179 -1.96 6.11 -9.74
N LEU A 180 -0.69 6.40 -9.99
CA LEU A 180 -0.14 7.76 -9.95
C LEU A 180 -0.07 8.32 -11.36
N LYS A 181 -0.55 9.55 -11.56
CA LYS A 181 -0.35 10.34 -12.78
C LYS A 181 0.89 11.19 -12.61
N LEU A 182 1.88 10.95 -13.47
CA LEU A 182 3.24 11.47 -13.33
C LEU A 182 3.63 12.37 -14.49
N LEU A 183 4.32 13.47 -14.18
CA LEU A 183 5.04 14.29 -15.16
C LEU A 183 6.52 14.35 -14.78
N PRO A 184 7.46 14.19 -15.72
CA PRO A 184 8.88 14.28 -15.40
C PRO A 184 9.25 15.70 -14.92
N VAL A 185 10.16 15.79 -13.95
CA VAL A 185 10.63 17.08 -13.42
C VAL A 185 11.51 17.82 -14.43
N VAL A 186 12.27 17.06 -15.24
CA VAL A 186 13.22 17.58 -16.23
C VAL A 186 12.71 17.30 -17.66
N GLY A 187 12.65 18.34 -18.49
CA GLY A 187 12.27 18.25 -19.91
C GLY A 187 11.38 19.42 -20.37
N ASN A 188 11.20 19.57 -21.69
CA ASN A 188 10.35 20.63 -22.26
C ASN A 188 8.88 20.38 -21.89
N LYS A 189 8.30 21.31 -21.11
CA LYS A 189 6.99 21.19 -20.46
C LYS A 189 5.80 21.19 -21.43
N GLU A 190 5.96 21.75 -22.63
CA GLU A 190 4.82 22.08 -23.48
C GLU A 190 4.21 20.89 -24.24
N ASN A 191 4.80 19.68 -24.22
CA ASN A 191 4.29 18.53 -25.00
C ASN A 191 4.50 17.15 -24.36
N GLN A 192 4.78 17.07 -23.05
CA GLN A 192 5.02 15.78 -22.40
C GLN A 192 3.71 15.13 -21.96
N LYS A 193 3.40 13.97 -22.56
CA LYS A 193 2.30 13.11 -22.11
C LYS A 193 2.59 12.58 -20.70
N PRO A 194 1.58 12.54 -19.81
CA PRO A 194 1.76 11.95 -18.49
C PRO A 194 2.06 10.45 -18.57
N LEU A 195 2.80 9.95 -17.60
CA LEU A 195 2.93 8.52 -17.34
C LEU A 195 1.94 8.11 -16.26
N PHE A 196 1.43 6.88 -16.35
CA PHE A 196 0.54 6.29 -15.35
C PHE A 196 1.25 5.12 -14.67
N TYR A 197 1.69 5.33 -13.42
CA TYR A 197 2.36 4.30 -12.64
C TYR A 197 1.34 3.49 -11.85
N PHE A 198 1.13 2.25 -12.27
CA PHE A 198 0.28 1.28 -11.60
C PHE A 198 1.10 0.57 -10.52
N ARG A 199 0.59 0.62 -9.30
CA ARG A 199 1.23 0.07 -8.10
C ARG A 199 0.27 -0.87 -7.40
N ILE A 200 0.72 -2.08 -7.16
CA ILE A 200 -0.02 -3.06 -6.37
C ILE A 200 0.48 -2.97 -4.94
N LEU A 201 -0.47 -2.90 -4.02
CA LEU A 201 -0.23 -2.75 -2.60
C LEU A 201 -1.05 -3.81 -1.87
N LEU A 202 -0.50 -4.23 -0.73
CA LEU A 202 -1.16 -5.17 0.16
C LEU A 202 -1.73 -4.38 1.34
N ASP A 203 -3.05 -4.28 1.41
CA ASP A 203 -3.75 -3.59 2.48
C ASP A 203 -3.88 -4.52 3.68
N TYR A 204 -2.99 -4.29 4.63
CA TYR A 204 -3.12 -4.79 5.98
C TYR A 204 -3.75 -3.75 6.91
N GLN A 205 -4.77 -2.98 6.52
CA GLN A 205 -5.69 -2.40 7.53
C GLN A 205 -6.40 -3.51 8.35
N PHE A 206 -6.26 -4.78 7.91
CA PHE A 206 -6.39 -6.00 8.73
C PHE A 206 -5.22 -6.27 9.71
N ARG A 207 -4.27 -5.37 9.97
CA ARG A 207 -3.27 -5.51 11.06
C ARG A 207 -3.93 -5.49 12.46
N SER A 208 -5.19 -5.05 12.56
CA SER A 208 -6.04 -5.23 13.75
C SER A 208 -6.76 -6.59 13.80
N ILE A 209 -6.78 -7.37 12.70
CA ILE A 209 -7.14 -8.80 12.67
C ILE A 209 -5.91 -9.56 12.17
N VAL A 210 -4.97 -9.74 13.09
CA VAL A 210 -3.82 -10.63 12.93
C VAL A 210 -4.30 -11.96 12.40
N HIS A 211 -3.73 -12.40 11.28
CA HIS A 211 -4.09 -13.68 10.74
C HIS A 211 -3.02 -14.76 11.09
N PRO A 212 -3.41 -15.99 11.49
CA PRO A 212 -2.62 -17.02 12.21
C PRO A 212 -1.58 -17.88 11.45
N LYS A 213 -0.32 -17.45 11.27
CA LYS A 213 0.82 -18.40 11.00
C LYS A 213 2.21 -17.75 11.23
N LEU A 214 2.55 -17.14 12.36
CA LEU A 214 1.84 -17.01 13.62
C LEU A 214 1.84 -18.31 14.42
N ILE A 215 0.88 -19.10 13.99
CA ILE A 215 0.30 -20.23 14.64
C ILE A 215 0.70 -21.43 13.81
N GLY A 216 1.55 -22.27 14.38
CA GLY A 216 1.84 -23.60 13.85
C GLY A 216 0.59 -24.47 13.88
N THR A 217 0.53 -25.43 12.96
CA THR A 217 -0.26 -26.67 12.93
C THR A 217 -1.38 -26.85 13.96
N THR A 218 -2.61 -26.83 13.46
CA THR A 218 -3.91 -26.82 14.17
C THR A 218 -4.40 -28.15 14.75
N ALA A 219 -3.54 -29.15 14.99
CA ALA A 219 -4.00 -30.44 15.53
C ALA A 219 -3.55 -30.72 16.98
N GLU A 220 -2.62 -29.93 17.54
CA GLU A 220 -2.15 -30.10 18.92
C GLU A 220 -2.58 -28.94 19.85
N ILE A 221 -3.32 -27.95 19.33
CA ILE A 221 -3.61 -26.69 20.00
C ILE A 221 -4.80 -26.78 20.98
N GLU A 222 -5.79 -27.66 20.75
CA GLU A 222 -6.94 -27.74 21.67
C GLU A 222 -6.59 -28.32 23.05
N ILE A 223 -5.50 -29.09 23.16
CA ILE A 223 -5.05 -29.66 24.45
C ILE A 223 -4.07 -28.70 25.14
N VAL A 224 -3.24 -27.96 24.39
CA VAL A 224 -2.24 -27.03 24.95
C VAL A 224 -2.84 -25.66 25.35
N GLU A 225 -3.91 -25.19 24.71
CA GLU A 225 -4.56 -23.91 25.06
C GLU A 225 -5.24 -23.91 26.44
N LYS A 226 -5.63 -25.08 26.95
CA LYS A 226 -6.18 -25.20 28.31
C LYS A 226 -5.11 -25.15 29.39
N GLU A 227 -3.88 -25.58 29.09
CA GLU A 227 -2.77 -25.60 30.07
C GLU A 227 -1.84 -24.36 30.00
N LYS A 228 -1.73 -23.67 28.84
CA LYS A 228 -0.84 -22.48 28.71
C LYS A 228 -1.47 -21.13 29.05
N ARG A 229 -2.79 -21.06 29.31
CA ARG A 229 -3.43 -19.84 29.84
C ARG A 229 -2.89 -19.44 31.23
N GLU A 230 -2.17 -20.32 31.91
CA GLU A 230 -1.56 -20.01 33.21
C GLU A 230 -0.08 -19.55 33.14
N LYS A 231 0.58 -19.53 31.96
CA LYS A 231 2.05 -19.28 31.91
C LYS A 231 2.59 -18.37 30.79
N THR A 232 1.76 -17.54 30.15
CA THR A 232 2.30 -16.44 29.31
C THR A 232 2.07 -15.12 30.06
N LYS A 233 3.12 -14.60 30.71
CA LYS A 233 3.09 -13.28 31.36
C LYS A 233 2.87 -12.22 30.27
N SER A 234 1.63 -11.80 30.07
CA SER A 234 1.38 -10.50 29.47
C SER A 234 2.13 -9.47 30.32
N ILE A 235 2.75 -8.48 29.67
CA ILE A 235 3.28 -7.34 30.40
C ILE A 235 2.12 -6.78 31.21
N GLY A 236 2.19 -6.91 32.53
CA GLY A 236 1.17 -6.37 33.41
C GLY A 236 1.01 -4.88 33.10
N ARG A 237 -0.18 -4.33 33.35
CA ARG A 237 -0.51 -2.90 33.17
C ARG A 237 0.64 -1.94 33.53
N GLN A 238 1.38 -2.27 34.60
CA GLN A 238 2.56 -1.56 35.08
C GLN A 238 3.71 -1.40 34.05
N GLY A 239 4.02 -2.41 33.23
CA GLY A 239 5.12 -2.32 32.25
C GLY A 239 4.77 -1.46 31.04
N ALA A 240 3.51 -1.49 30.61
CA ALA A 240 3.01 -0.60 29.56
C ALA A 240 2.97 0.87 30.03
N ASP A 241 2.55 1.10 31.29
CA ASP A 241 2.55 2.43 31.90
C ASP A 241 3.99 2.98 32.04
N LEU A 242 4.94 2.15 32.43
CA LEU A 242 6.35 2.54 32.55
C LEU A 242 6.98 2.87 31.19
N TYR A 243 6.74 2.05 30.17
CA TYR A 243 7.18 2.31 28.80
C TYR A 243 6.64 3.66 28.31
N ARG A 244 5.33 3.86 28.43
CA ARG A 244 4.66 5.10 28.04
C ARG A 244 5.29 6.32 28.73
N LYS A 245 5.50 6.23 30.04
CA LYS A 245 6.10 7.31 30.82
C LYS A 245 7.51 7.64 30.32
N LYS A 246 8.38 6.64 30.13
CA LYS A 246 9.76 6.86 29.65
C LYS A 246 9.82 7.45 28.23
N VAL A 247 8.92 7.02 27.34
CA VAL A 247 8.83 7.58 25.98
C VAL A 247 8.49 9.06 26.02
N ILE A 248 7.50 9.44 26.84
CA ILE A 248 7.08 10.85 26.99
C ILE A 248 8.16 11.66 27.72
N GLU A 249 8.83 11.11 28.73
CA GLU A 249 9.94 11.80 29.41
C GLU A 249 11.10 12.11 28.45
N HIS A 250 11.44 11.17 27.57
CA HIS A 250 12.50 11.35 26.59
C HIS A 250 12.06 12.25 25.41
N MET A 251 10.81 12.11 24.96
CA MET A 251 10.21 12.90 23.88
C MET A 251 8.93 13.58 24.38
N PRO A 252 9.03 14.72 25.08
CA PRO A 252 7.90 15.32 25.83
C PRO A 252 6.87 16.03 24.95
N GLN A 253 7.07 16.05 23.63
CA GLN A 253 6.28 16.86 22.73
C GLN A 253 6.11 16.14 21.39
N CYS A 254 4.89 16.18 20.83
CA CYS A 254 4.66 15.74 19.46
C CYS A 254 5.44 16.62 18.48
N PRO A 255 6.24 16.05 17.55
CA PRO A 255 7.13 16.84 16.71
C PRO A 255 6.35 17.62 15.65
N PHE A 256 5.13 17.20 15.34
CA PHE A 256 4.23 17.83 14.38
C PHE A 256 3.40 18.94 15.00
N THR A 257 2.61 18.62 16.03
CA THR A 257 1.63 19.55 16.60
C THR A 257 2.17 20.42 17.72
N LYS A 258 3.36 20.10 18.24
CA LYS A 258 3.95 20.75 19.42
C LYS A 258 3.11 20.61 20.71
N ILE A 259 2.13 19.73 20.74
CA ILE A 259 1.35 19.44 21.96
C ILE A 259 2.24 18.70 22.96
N THR A 260 2.22 19.15 24.21
CA THR A 260 2.91 18.56 25.37
C THR A 260 1.95 17.92 26.37
N ASP A 261 0.64 18.15 26.23
CA ASP A 261 -0.38 17.54 27.11
C ASP A 261 -0.35 16.02 26.99
N GLU A 262 0.16 15.33 28.01
CA GLU A 262 0.34 13.88 28.00
C GLU A 262 -0.95 13.11 27.71
N LYS A 263 -2.11 13.68 28.09
CA LYS A 263 -3.45 13.11 27.81
C LYS A 263 -3.73 12.94 26.32
N LEU A 264 -3.10 13.76 25.49
CA LEU A 264 -3.24 13.76 24.03
C LEU A 264 -2.05 13.10 23.33
N LEU A 265 -1.01 12.68 24.07
CA LEU A 265 0.14 11.99 23.51
C LEU A 265 -0.05 10.48 23.54
N ILE A 266 0.36 9.81 22.48
CA ILE A 266 0.45 8.37 22.35
C ILE A 266 1.94 8.02 22.29
N ALA A 267 2.36 7.02 23.08
CA ALA A 267 3.69 6.43 22.96
C ALA A 267 3.66 5.37 21.85
N SER A 268 3.82 5.84 20.62
CA SER A 268 3.73 5.04 19.39
C SER A 268 4.98 4.18 19.22
N HIS A 269 4.84 2.85 19.08
CA HIS A 269 5.98 1.97 18.82
C HIS A 269 6.54 2.16 17.40
N ILE A 270 7.85 2.28 17.26
CA ILE A 270 8.53 2.34 15.95
C ILE A 270 8.54 0.94 15.30
N LYS A 271 9.13 -0.03 15.99
CA LYS A 271 8.99 -1.45 15.69
C LYS A 271 7.78 -1.97 16.48
N PRO A 272 6.72 -2.44 15.81
CA PRO A 272 5.47 -2.79 16.47
C PRO A 272 5.65 -3.80 17.61
N TYR A 273 5.04 -3.51 18.77
CA TYR A 273 5.11 -4.34 19.98
C TYR A 273 4.94 -5.84 19.72
N ARG A 274 3.91 -6.21 18.93
CA ARG A 274 3.60 -7.61 18.61
C ARG A 274 4.75 -8.34 17.90
N VAL A 275 5.52 -7.63 17.08
CA VAL A 275 6.69 -8.19 16.40
C VAL A 275 7.79 -8.48 17.41
N CYS A 276 8.06 -7.54 18.32
CA CYS A 276 9.07 -7.72 19.36
C CYS A 276 8.77 -8.94 20.24
N ILE A 277 7.52 -9.09 20.71
CA ILE A 277 7.11 -10.25 21.52
C ILE A 277 7.28 -11.57 20.76
N LYS A 278 6.87 -11.59 19.49
CA LYS A 278 7.01 -12.77 18.64
C LYS A 278 8.47 -13.21 18.49
N GLU A 279 9.38 -12.26 18.32
CA GLU A 279 10.81 -12.54 18.16
C GLU A 279 11.52 -12.86 19.49
N GLY A 280 10.77 -12.96 20.60
CA GLY A 280 11.34 -13.15 21.93
C GLY A 280 12.13 -11.93 22.42
N ARG A 281 11.92 -10.76 21.80
CA ARG A 281 12.59 -9.49 22.09
C ARG A 281 11.73 -8.59 22.96
N GLU A 282 11.35 -9.10 24.14
CA GLU A 282 10.60 -8.32 25.13
C GLU A 282 11.38 -7.06 25.56
N ASP A 283 12.71 -7.14 25.55
CA ASP A 283 13.63 -6.01 25.76
C ASP A 283 13.28 -4.83 24.84
N GLN A 284 13.10 -5.09 23.54
CA GLN A 284 12.75 -4.06 22.55
C GLN A 284 11.31 -3.57 22.68
N ALA A 285 10.41 -4.39 23.23
CA ALA A 285 9.00 -4.05 23.36
C ALA A 285 8.74 -3.00 24.45
N ILE A 286 9.61 -2.94 25.46
CA ILE A 286 9.56 -1.99 26.59
C ILE A 286 10.66 -0.91 26.54
N ASP A 287 11.51 -0.96 25.52
CA ASP A 287 12.57 0.03 25.30
C ASP A 287 11.97 1.37 24.84
N TYR A 288 12.25 2.44 25.58
CA TYR A 288 11.75 3.78 25.29
C TYR A 288 12.29 4.35 23.97
N LEU A 289 13.44 3.87 23.49
CA LEU A 289 13.99 4.23 22.18
C LEU A 289 13.19 3.62 21.03
N ASN A 290 12.38 2.60 21.31
CA ASN A 290 11.40 2.05 20.38
C ASN A 290 10.06 2.83 20.38
N GLY A 291 10.00 4.03 20.96
CA GLY A 291 8.76 4.79 21.07
C GLY A 291 8.85 6.26 20.70
N LEU A 292 7.89 6.77 19.92
CA LEU A 292 7.72 8.19 19.62
C LEU A 292 6.48 8.74 20.32
N ALA A 293 6.56 9.95 20.87
CA ALA A 293 5.40 10.66 21.40
C ALA A 293 4.68 11.40 20.26
N LEU A 294 3.50 10.92 19.87
CA LEU A 294 2.72 11.46 18.75
C LEU A 294 1.30 11.79 19.18
N THR A 295 0.68 12.78 18.56
CA THR A 295 -0.77 13.01 18.71
C THR A 295 -1.55 12.01 17.85
N PRO A 296 -2.84 11.74 18.15
CA PRO A 296 -3.55 10.59 17.59
C PRO A 296 -3.58 10.51 16.06
N THR A 297 -3.70 11.66 15.39
CA THR A 297 -3.66 11.72 13.92
C THR A 297 -2.31 11.28 13.37
N TYR A 298 -1.20 11.75 13.95
CA TYR A 298 0.14 11.47 13.46
C TYR A 298 0.66 10.09 13.89
N ASP A 299 0.24 9.62 15.06
CA ASP A 299 0.37 8.22 15.46
C ASP A 299 -0.26 7.31 14.41
N LYS A 300 -1.50 7.60 14.00
CA LYS A 300 -2.18 6.81 12.95
C LYS A 300 -1.44 6.87 11.60
N LEU A 301 -0.89 8.03 11.23
CA LEU A 301 -0.12 8.16 9.99
C LEU A 301 1.15 7.29 10.03
N PHE A 302 1.85 7.30 11.15
CA PHE A 302 3.09 6.56 11.35
C PHE A 302 2.86 5.06 11.49
N ASP A 303 2.00 4.63 12.42
CA ASP A 303 1.66 3.22 12.67
C ASP A 303 1.14 2.48 11.42
N GLN A 304 0.40 3.19 10.56
CA GLN A 304 -0.11 2.64 9.30
C GLN A 304 0.88 2.73 8.15
N GLY A 305 2.04 3.37 8.35
CA GLY A 305 3.11 3.47 7.37
C GLY A 305 2.87 4.50 6.27
N TYR A 306 2.03 5.51 6.48
CA TYR A 306 1.88 6.64 5.55
C TYR A 306 3.04 7.64 5.63
N ILE A 307 3.74 7.66 6.77
CA ILE A 307 4.95 8.44 6.99
C ILE A 307 6.02 7.58 7.66
N THR A 308 7.28 7.96 7.51
CA THR A 308 8.42 7.40 8.25
C THR A 308 9.53 8.44 8.39
N PHE A 309 10.67 8.06 8.98
CA PHE A 309 11.80 8.96 9.20
C PHE A 309 13.11 8.35 8.72
N LYS A 310 13.99 9.21 8.22
CA LYS A 310 15.42 8.89 8.02
C LYS A 310 16.16 8.87 9.36
N ASP A 311 17.36 8.33 9.36
CA ASP A 311 18.22 8.24 10.55
C ASP A 311 18.71 9.61 11.05
N ASN A 312 18.57 10.66 10.26
CA ASN A 312 18.83 12.04 10.66
C ASN A 312 17.59 12.77 11.20
N GLY A 313 16.41 12.12 11.23
CA GLY A 313 15.15 12.73 11.66
C GLY A 313 14.31 13.38 10.55
N ASP A 314 14.76 13.35 9.29
CA ASP A 314 13.97 13.90 8.18
C ASP A 314 12.70 13.07 7.97
N LEU A 315 11.57 13.76 7.90
CA LEU A 315 10.27 13.17 7.58
C LEU A 315 10.22 12.72 6.12
N ILE A 316 9.75 11.50 5.91
CA ILE A 316 9.42 10.95 4.59
C ILE A 316 7.92 10.65 4.53
N CYS A 317 7.26 11.18 3.50
CA CYS A 317 5.83 11.01 3.28
C CYS A 317 5.60 10.05 2.11
N GLY A 318 4.73 9.05 2.29
CA GLY A 318 4.32 8.14 1.24
C GLY A 318 3.43 8.83 0.19
N THR A 319 3.09 8.09 -0.87
CA THR A 319 2.29 8.56 -2.02
C THR A 319 0.85 8.06 -1.98
N LEU A 320 0.44 7.43 -0.86
CA LEU A 320 -0.90 6.87 -0.68
C LEU A 320 -1.95 7.91 -0.27
N LEU A 321 -1.51 9.07 0.24
CA LEU A 321 -2.40 10.17 0.57
C LEU A 321 -2.39 11.21 -0.56
N SER A 322 -3.56 11.79 -0.82
CA SER A 322 -3.69 12.84 -1.83
C SER A 322 -3.01 14.13 -1.40
N ALA A 323 -2.63 14.98 -2.37
CA ALA A 323 -2.11 16.31 -2.09
C ALA A 323 -3.05 17.14 -1.20
N TYR A 324 -4.36 17.06 -1.45
CA TYR A 324 -5.39 17.68 -0.60
C TYR A 324 -5.33 17.18 0.84
N THR A 325 -5.18 15.86 1.05
CA THR A 325 -5.05 15.29 2.40
C THR A 325 -3.80 15.80 3.11
N TRP A 326 -2.66 15.84 2.43
CA TRP A 326 -1.41 16.37 2.99
C TRP A 326 -1.54 17.86 3.38
N GLU A 327 -2.19 18.65 2.54
CA GLU A 327 -2.51 20.05 2.83
C GLU A 327 -3.37 20.18 4.10
N ARG A 328 -4.45 19.39 4.21
CA ARG A 328 -5.31 19.39 5.41
C ARG A 328 -4.61 18.92 6.69
N LEU A 329 -3.53 18.15 6.55
CA LEU A 329 -2.65 17.73 7.64
C LEU A 329 -1.56 18.76 7.96
N ASN A 330 -1.44 19.85 7.19
CA ASN A 330 -0.35 20.82 7.26
C ASN A 330 1.05 20.18 7.12
N ILE A 331 1.16 19.14 6.28
CA ILE A 331 2.44 18.47 5.96
C ILE A 331 2.79 18.79 4.51
N ASN A 332 3.97 19.36 4.27
CA ASN A 332 4.53 19.44 2.92
C ASN A 332 5.39 18.18 2.67
N PRO A 333 4.98 17.25 1.80
CA PRO A 333 5.72 16.01 1.56
C PRO A 333 7.09 16.22 0.92
N ASN A 334 7.35 17.39 0.32
CA ASN A 334 8.64 17.73 -0.31
C ASN A 334 9.64 18.42 0.61
N ALA A 335 9.19 18.96 1.75
CA ALA A 335 10.01 19.87 2.54
C ALA A 335 11.18 19.19 3.28
N LYS A 336 11.26 17.84 3.26
CA LYS A 336 12.26 17.02 3.96
C LYS A 336 12.54 17.57 5.38
N ASN A 337 11.46 17.86 6.11
CA ASN A 337 11.52 18.54 7.39
C ASN A 337 12.25 17.66 8.41
N ASN A 338 13.34 18.17 8.97
CA ASN A 338 14.01 17.54 10.09
C ASN A 338 13.15 17.69 11.35
N LEU A 339 12.54 16.60 11.78
CA LEU A 339 11.70 16.59 12.96
C LEU A 339 12.50 16.16 14.19
N ARG A 340 12.20 16.81 15.33
CA ARG A 340 12.85 16.53 16.62
C ARG A 340 12.33 15.21 17.21
N ILE A 341 12.70 14.10 16.59
CA ILE A 341 12.39 12.73 17.03
C ILE A 341 13.51 12.09 17.85
N PHE A 342 14.64 12.80 18.01
CA PHE A 342 15.84 12.31 18.69
C PHE A 342 16.28 10.95 18.14
N PRO A 343 16.72 10.89 16.86
CA PRO A 343 16.95 9.63 16.15
C PRO A 343 18.15 8.84 16.69
N GLU A 344 18.95 9.43 17.57
CA GLU A 344 20.08 8.77 18.24
C GLU A 344 19.64 7.48 18.91
N ASP A 345 20.36 6.38 18.65
CA ASP A 345 20.07 5.02 19.12
C ASP A 345 18.72 4.41 18.68
N ARG A 346 17.96 5.09 17.82
CA ARG A 346 16.68 4.59 17.26
C ARG A 346 16.84 3.96 15.87
N GLN A 347 18.01 4.05 15.26
CA GLN A 347 18.22 3.73 13.84
C GLN A 347 17.78 2.31 13.49
N GLN A 348 18.03 1.32 14.36
CA GLN A 348 17.59 -0.06 14.14
C GLN A 348 16.06 -0.18 14.06
N TYR A 349 15.32 0.58 14.87
CA TYR A 349 13.86 0.55 14.89
C TYR A 349 13.31 1.30 13.68
N LEU A 350 13.89 2.46 13.36
CA LEU A 350 13.51 3.24 12.18
C LEU A 350 13.78 2.45 10.89
N ASP A 351 14.90 1.72 10.80
CA ASP A 351 15.20 0.83 9.68
C ASP A 351 14.14 -0.28 9.54
N TYR A 352 13.73 -0.90 10.66
CA TYR A 352 12.63 -1.85 10.66
C TYR A 352 11.34 -1.20 10.14
N HIS A 353 11.00 -0.01 10.64
CA HIS A 353 9.79 0.71 10.22
C HIS A 353 9.80 1.01 8.72
N ARG A 354 10.91 1.53 8.18
CA ARG A 354 11.06 1.81 6.75
C ARG A 354 10.92 0.57 5.88
N LYS A 355 11.42 -0.58 6.33
CA LYS A 355 11.40 -1.83 5.55
C LYS A 355 10.08 -2.58 5.61
N PHE A 356 9.39 -2.56 6.76
CA PHE A 356 8.28 -3.48 7.04
C PHE A 356 6.96 -2.81 7.42
N VAL A 357 6.99 -1.54 7.84
CA VAL A 357 5.79 -0.80 8.24
C VAL A 357 5.39 0.21 7.17
N PHE A 358 6.35 0.97 6.65
CA PHE A 358 6.15 1.97 5.62
C PHE A 358 5.59 1.35 4.32
N GLN A 359 4.55 1.96 3.79
CA GLN A 359 3.79 1.39 2.66
C GLN A 359 4.51 1.55 1.33
N ASP A 360 5.30 2.61 1.18
CA ASP A 360 6.06 2.92 -0.03
C ASP A 360 7.47 2.32 0.00
N ASP A 361 8.16 2.38 -1.15
CA ASP A 361 9.61 2.19 -1.16
C ASP A 361 10.25 3.52 -0.81
N ILE A 362 11.09 3.52 0.22
CA ILE A 362 11.78 4.74 0.62
C ILE A 362 12.76 5.23 -0.45
N ASN A 363 13.35 4.32 -1.24
CA ASN A 363 14.29 4.67 -2.29
C ASN A 363 13.63 5.48 -3.41
N ASP A 364 12.32 5.29 -3.61
CA ASP A 364 11.53 6.07 -4.58
C ASP A 364 11.28 7.50 -4.08
N LEU A 365 11.56 7.82 -2.80
CA LEU A 365 11.20 9.10 -2.17
C LEU A 365 12.39 9.90 -1.65
N ILE A 366 13.61 9.37 -1.79
CA ILE A 366 14.84 9.98 -1.24
C ILE A 366 15.56 10.85 -2.25
#